data_AF-A0A348A7V3-F1
#
_entry.id   AF-A0A348A7V3-F1
#
_cell.length_a   1.000
_cell.length_b   1.000
_cell.length_c   1.000
_cell.angle_alpha   90.00
_cell.angle_beta   90.00
_cell.angle_gamma   90.00
#
_symmetry.space_group_name_H-M   'P 1'
#
loop_
_entity.id
_entity.type
_entity.pdbx_description
1 polymer ?
#
loop_
_entity_poly.entity_id
_entity_poly.type
_entity_poly.pdbx_seq_one_letter_code
_entity_poly.pdbx_strand_id
1 'polypeptide(L)' 'MIIDLNAEREKRKKRTIKQEEFKKIPIVEKIHIVDGEIKYEVSGYKETPVKWLDE' A
#
# COMPACT_ATOMS: atom_id res chain seq x y z
N MET A 1 -8.80 -41.58 7.18
CA MET A 1 -8.50 -40.47 6.24
C MET A 1 -7.85 -39.37 7.05
N ILE A 2 -6.51 -39.35 7.11
CA ILE A 2 -5.77 -38.32 7.85
C ILE A 2 -5.75 -37.11 6.93
N ILE A 3 -6.72 -36.23 7.10
CA ILE A 3 -6.76 -34.97 6.38
C ILE A 3 -5.51 -34.22 6.82
N ASP A 4 -4.67 -33.92 5.83
CA ASP A 4 -3.33 -33.37 5.98
C ASP A 4 -3.39 -32.02 6.73
N LEU A 5 -3.36 -32.09 8.06
CA LEU A 5 -3.50 -30.94 8.96
C LEU A 5 -2.39 -29.91 8.69
N ASN A 6 -1.26 -30.36 8.14
CA ASN A 6 -0.15 -29.54 7.70
C ASN A 6 -0.52 -28.74 6.43
N ALA A 7 -1.09 -29.38 5.41
CA ALA A 7 -1.55 -28.68 4.21
C ALA A 7 -2.58 -27.59 4.52
N GLU A 8 -3.50 -27.84 5.47
CA GLU A 8 -4.49 -26.85 5.91
C GLU A 8 -3.83 -25.68 6.67
N ARG A 9 -2.85 -25.96 7.53
CA ARG A 9 -2.08 -24.93 8.28
C ARG A 9 -1.25 -24.06 7.36
N GLU A 10 -0.59 -24.63 6.34
CA GLU A 10 0.18 -23.86 5.36
C GLU A 10 -0.71 -22.95 4.50
N LYS A 11 -1.87 -23.45 4.05
CA LYS A 11 -2.86 -22.63 3.33
C LYS A 11 -3.40 -21.48 4.19
N ARG A 12 -3.62 -21.71 5.48
CA ARG A 12 -4.05 -20.65 6.42
C ARG A 12 -2.94 -19.62 6.64
N LYS A 13 -1.68 -20.02 6.82
CA LYS A 13 -0.54 -19.08 6.90
C LYS A 13 -0.44 -18.21 5.64
N LYS A 14 -0.56 -18.81 4.45
CA LYS A 14 -0.56 -18.08 3.17
C LYS A 14 -1.77 -17.13 3.02
N ARG A 15 -2.94 -17.48 3.57
CA ARG A 15 -4.13 -16.61 3.59
C ARG A 15 -4.06 -15.48 4.63
N THR A 16 -3.42 -15.69 5.77
CA THR A 16 -3.26 -14.66 6.81
C THR A 16 -2.27 -13.58 6.37
N ILE A 17 -1.25 -13.97 5.58
CA ILE A 17 -0.43 -13.04 4.80
C ILE A 17 -1.20 -12.68 3.53
N LYS A 18 -2.41 -12.12 3.65
CA LYS A 18 -2.88 -11.20 2.61
C LYS A 18 -1.80 -10.13 2.60
N GLN A 19 -0.93 -10.16 1.59
CA GLN A 19 0.06 -9.12 1.36
C GLN A 19 -0.71 -7.82 1.43
N GLU A 20 -0.57 -7.08 2.53
CA GLU A 20 -1.07 -5.72 2.56
C GLU A 20 -0.31 -5.02 1.46
N GLU A 21 -1.00 -4.68 0.38
CA GLU A 21 -0.39 -3.93 -0.70
C GLU A 21 -0.09 -2.54 -0.13
N PHE A 22 1.17 -2.12 -0.20
CA PHE A 22 1.59 -0.78 0.20
C PHE A 22 1.85 0.04 -1.07
N LYS A 23 1.37 1.27 -1.09
CA LYS A 23 1.69 2.27 -2.12
C LYS A 23 2.55 3.38 -1.52
N LYS A 24 3.48 3.88 -2.32
CA LYS A 24 4.28 5.06 -1.97
C LYS A 24 3.48 6.31 -2.35
N ILE A 25 3.04 7.05 -1.34
CA ILE A 25 2.29 8.30 -1.52
C ILE A 25 3.26 9.48 -1.36
N PRO A 26 3.35 10.39 -2.34
CA PRO A 26 4.18 11.59 -2.21
C PRO A 26 3.61 12.52 -1.13
N ILE A 27 4.50 13.06 -0.29
CA ILE A 27 4.17 14.10 0.69
C ILE A 27 4.42 15.45 0.04
N VAL A 28 3.35 16.15 -0.32
CA VAL A 28 3.41 17.49 -0.88
C VAL A 28 3.57 18.51 0.25
N GLU A 29 4.67 19.25 0.24
CA GLU A 29 4.93 20.34 1.19
C GLU A 29 4.36 21.67 0.71
N LYS A 30 4.45 21.95 -0.60
CA LYS A 30 3.91 23.17 -1.19
C LYS A 30 3.30 22.92 -2.56
N ILE A 31 2.27 23.70 -2.84
CA ILE A 31 1.61 23.75 -4.15
C ILE A 31 1.84 25.15 -4.70
N HIS A 32 2.40 25.22 -5.90
CA HIS A 32 2.67 26.45 -6.61
C HIS A 32 1.94 26.47 -7.94
N ILE A 33 1.50 27.64 -8.38
CA ILE A 33 0.99 27.84 -9.73
C ILE A 33 2.02 28.69 -10.46
N VAL A 34 2.65 28.11 -11.48
CA VAL A 34 3.70 28.76 -12.27
C VAL A 34 3.26 28.69 -13.73
N ASP A 35 3.07 29.86 -14.36
CA ASP A 35 2.63 29.97 -15.75
C ASP A 35 1.31 29.22 -16.07
N GLY A 36 0.40 29.15 -15.09
CA GLY A 36 -0.87 28.43 -15.21
C GLY A 36 -0.75 26.91 -14.98
N GLU A 37 0.46 26.39 -14.76
CA GLU A 37 0.71 25.00 -14.42
C GLU A 37 0.81 24.81 -12.90
N ILE A 38 0.15 23.77 -12.38
CA ILE A 38 0.26 23.38 -10.98
C ILE A 38 1.55 22.57 -10.80
N LYS A 39 2.46 23.07 -9.96
CA LYS A 39 3.69 22.41 -9.56
C LYS A 39 3.61 22.02 -8.09
N TYR A 40 4.09 20.80 -7.80
CA TYR A 40 4.09 20.24 -6.45
C TYR A 40 5.53 20.11 -5.96
N GLU A 41 5.81 20.67 -4.80
CA GLU A 41 7.07 20.44 -4.08
C GLU A 41 6.87 19.22 -3.18
N VAL A 42 7.51 18.10 -3.54
CA VAL A 42 7.41 16.82 -2.82
C VAL A 42 8.63 16.65 -1.92
N SER A 43 8.39 16.54 -0.61
CA SER A 43 9.44 16.39 0.41
C SER A 43 9.94 14.95 0.57
N GLY A 44 9.08 14.00 0.19
CA GLY A 44 9.38 12.58 0.33
C GLY A 44 8.19 11.71 0.02
N TYR A 45 8.33 10.43 0.35
CA TYR A 45 7.32 9.42 0.09
C TYR A 45 7.04 8.62 1.36
N LYS A 46 5.76 8.38 1.62
CA LYS A 46 5.33 7.52 2.73
C LYS A 46 4.75 6.22 2.17
N GLU A 47 5.16 5.11 2.75
CA GLU A 47 4.54 3.81 2.47
C GLU A 47 3.22 3.73 3.23
N THR A 48 2.12 3.69 2.48
CA THR A 48 0.77 3.66 3.02
C THR A 48 0.07 2.39 2.55
N PRO A 49 -0.59 1.64 3.45
CA PRO A 49 -1.41 0.50 3.06
C PRO A 49 -2.50 0.94 2.08
N VAL A 50 -2.66 0.23 0.96
CA VAL A 50 -3.68 0.51 -0.06
C VAL A 50 -5.08 0.48 0.54
N LYS A 51 -5.33 -0.36 1.56
CA LYS A 51 -6.59 -0.42 2.31
C LYS A 51 -7.00 0.90 2.98
N TRP A 52 -6.10 1.88 3.11
CA TRP A 52 -6.37 3.21 3.67
C TRP A 52 -6.57 4.28 2.60
N LEU A 53 -6.37 3.95 1.33
CA LEU A 53 -6.58 4.85 0.22
C LEU A 53 -7.97 4.58 -0.34
N ASP A 54 -8.76 5.63 -0.53
CA ASP A 54 -10.00 5.54 -1.30
C ASP A 54 -9.69 5.23 -2.77
N GLU A 55 -10.60 4.52 -3.43
CA GLU A 55 -10.49 4.05 -4.83
C GLU A 55 -10.77 5.18 -5.84
#